data_AF-A0A837HPS8-F1
#
_entry.id   AF-A0A837HPS8-F1
#
_cell.length_a   1.000
_cell.length_b   1.000
_cell.length_c   1.000
_cell.angle_alpha   90.00
_cell.angle_beta   90.00
_cell.angle_gamma   90.00
#
_symmetry.space_group_name_H-M   'P 1'
#
loop_
_entity.id
_entity.type
_entity.pdbx_description
1 polymer ?
#
loop_
_entity_poly.entity_id
_entity_poly.type
_entity_poly.pdbx_seq_one_letter_code
_entity_poly.pdbx_strand_id
1 'polypeptide(L)'
;MQYITTTELRTKSRQLVEELLSGGRVKLIHRSKVVGKIEPAHEPKQFTKETIVELKKIAKRLNLPKLSYKERERRYGNYLKKRYG
;
A
#
# COMPACT_ATOMS: atom_id res chain seq x y z
N MET A 1 -4.07 -11.80 -14.09
CA MET A 1 -2.76 -12.48 -14.24
C MET A 1 -1.88 -11.61 -15.12
N GLN A 2 -0.86 -10.96 -14.57
CA GLN A 2 0.08 -10.15 -15.35
C GLN A 2 1.26 -11.00 -15.85
N TYR A 3 1.82 -10.61 -16.99
CA TYR A 3 3.04 -11.18 -17.56
C TYR A 3 4.04 -10.08 -17.88
N ILE A 4 5.33 -10.40 -17.77
CA ILE A 4 6.41 -9.51 -18.14
C ILE A 4 7.40 -10.27 -19.03
N THR A 5 7.84 -9.64 -20.11
CA THR A 5 8.89 -10.22 -20.96
C THR A 5 10.29 -9.88 -20.44
N THR A 6 11.30 -10.63 -20.86
CA THR A 6 12.70 -10.36 -20.45
C THR A 6 13.20 -8.97 -20.85
N THR A 7 12.71 -8.40 -21.95
CA THR A 7 13.04 -7.02 -22.36
C THR A 7 12.35 -5.98 -21.48
N GLU A 8 11.10 -6.25 -21.08
CA GLU A 8 10.31 -5.38 -20.21
C GLU A 8 10.80 -5.37 -18.76
N LEU A 9 11.53 -6.39 -18.30
CA LEU A 9 12.15 -6.37 -16.96
C LEU A 9 13.03 -5.13 -16.74
N ARG A 10 13.73 -4.68 -17.79
CA ARG A 10 14.63 -3.53 -17.71
C ARG A 10 13.87 -2.20 -17.67
N THR A 11 12.77 -2.08 -18.39
CA THR A 11 12.05 -0.81 -18.59
C THR A 11 10.86 -0.64 -17.64
N LYS A 12 10.21 -1.74 -17.25
CA LYS A 12 9.04 -1.78 -16.37
C LYS A 12 9.37 -2.28 -14.96
N SER A 13 10.63 -2.22 -14.56
CA SER A 13 11.09 -2.62 -13.22
C SER A 13 10.30 -1.93 -12.11
N ARG A 14 10.00 -0.64 -12.25
CA ARG A 14 9.20 0.11 -11.28
C ARG A 14 7.77 -0.44 -11.14
N GLN A 15 7.09 -0.68 -12.25
CA GLN A 15 5.74 -1.26 -12.26
C GLN A 15 5.74 -2.67 -11.67
N LEU A 16 6.76 -3.47 -11.98
CA LEU A 16 6.93 -4.80 -11.41
C LEU A 16 7.09 -4.74 -9.88
N VAL A 17 7.88 -3.79 -9.36
CA VAL A 17 8.04 -3.62 -7.91
C VAL A 17 6.72 -3.20 -7.25
N GLU A 18 5.98 -2.26 -7.84
CA GLU A 18 4.67 -1.84 -7.35
C GLU A 18 3.67 -3.01 -7.29
N GLU A 19 3.66 -3.86 -8.33
CA GLU A 19 2.82 -5.06 -8.38
C GLU A 19 3.24 -6.11 -7.34
N LEU A 20 4.54 -6.29 -7.09
CA LEU A 20 5.01 -7.22 -6.06
C LEU A 20 4.69 -6.72 -4.65
N LEU A 21 4.82 -5.41 -4.40
CA LEU A 21 4.46 -4.79 -3.12
C LEU A 21 2.96 -4.90 -2.81
N SER A 22 2.11 -4.89 -3.83
CA SER A 22 0.67 -5.10 -3.67
C SER A 22 0.28 -6.58 -3.50
N GLY A 23 1.24 -7.51 -3.62
CA GLY A 23 1.03 -8.95 -3.49
C GLY A 23 0.71 -9.66 -4.80
N GLY A 24 0.81 -8.95 -5.92
CA GLY A 24 0.62 -9.51 -7.25
C GLY A 24 1.69 -10.54 -7.59
N ARG A 25 1.35 -11.45 -8.51
CA ARG A 25 2.24 -12.47 -9.05
C ARG A 25 2.34 -12.27 -10.55
N VAL A 26 3.56 -12.27 -11.08
CA VAL A 26 3.83 -11.97 -12.50
C VAL A 26 4.53 -13.16 -13.16
N LYS A 27 4.06 -13.57 -14.33
CA LYS A 27 4.73 -14.62 -15.13
C LYS A 27 5.84 -14.00 -15.98
N LEU A 28 7.02 -14.59 -15.95
CA LEU A 28 8.15 -14.21 -16.81
C LEU A 28 8.07 -14.95 -18.14
N ILE A 29 7.99 -14.20 -19.23
CA ILE A 29 7.92 -14.74 -20.60
C ILE A 29 9.23 -14.44 -21.34
N HIS A 30 9.79 -15.45 -22.00
CA HIS A 30 10.89 -15.30 -22.95
C HIS A 30 10.58 -16.08 -24.21
N ARG A 31 10.70 -15.44 -25.39
CA ARG A 31 10.43 -16.06 -26.70
C ARG A 31 9.09 -16.83 -26.73
N SER A 32 8.03 -16.16 -26.29
CA SER A 32 6.65 -16.69 -26.22
C SER A 32 6.47 -17.93 -25.33
N LYS A 33 7.44 -18.26 -24.47
CA LYS A 33 7.35 -19.33 -23.48
C LYS A 33 7.40 -18.74 -22.08
N VAL A 34 6.58 -19.29 -21.18
CA VAL A 34 6.67 -18.99 -19.75
C VAL A 34 7.92 -19.66 -19.20
N VAL A 35 8.87 -18.87 -18.72
CA VAL A 35 10.14 -19.35 -18.15
C VAL A 35 10.06 -19.45 -16.64
N GLY A 36 9.25 -18.60 -16.01
CA GLY A 36 9.11 -18.61 -14.56
C GLY A 36 7.99 -17.73 -14.04
N LYS A 37 7.93 -17.60 -12.72
CA LYS A 37 7.05 -16.68 -11.99
C LYS A 37 7.90 -15.84 -11.04
N ILE A 38 7.52 -14.58 -10.91
CA ILE A 38 8.06 -13.65 -9.91
C ILE A 38 6.97 -13.46 -8.88
N GLU A 39 7.30 -13.77 -7.63
CA GLU A 39 6.40 -13.69 -6.49
C GLU A 39 7.06 -12.93 -5.34
N PRO A 40 6.29 -12.19 -4.54
CA PRO A 40 6.83 -11.42 -3.44
C PRO A 40 7.35 -12.34 -2.34
N ALA A 41 8.48 -11.97 -1.73
CA ALA A 41 9.13 -12.75 -0.67
C ALA A 41 8.27 -12.86 0.61
N HIS A 42 7.39 -11.88 0.82
CA HIS A 42 6.42 -11.87 1.90
C HIS A 42 5.04 -11.55 1.31
N GLU A 43 4.03 -12.27 1.75
CA GLU A 43 2.65 -11.89 1.42
C GLU A 43 2.37 -10.52 2.06
N PRO A 44 1.88 -9.53 1.30
CA PRO A 44 1.54 -8.26 1.89
C PRO A 44 0.45 -8.48 2.94
N LYS A 45 0.57 -7.77 4.06
CA LYS A 45 -0.44 -7.82 5.12
C LYS A 45 -1.79 -7.42 4.52
N GLN A 46 -2.65 -8.40 4.30
CA GLN A 46 -4.00 -8.16 3.84
C GLN A 46 -4.77 -7.43 4.95
N PHE A 47 -5.53 -6.42 4.58
CA PHE A 47 -6.45 -5.75 5.50
C PHE A 47 -7.65 -6.67 5.72
N THR A 48 -7.51 -7.62 6.65
CA THR A 48 -8.55 -8.62 6.93
C THR A 48 -9.55 -8.08 7.96
N LYS A 49 -10.68 -8.78 8.12
CA LYS A 49 -11.67 -8.46 9.17
C LYS A 49 -11.04 -8.45 10.57
N GLU A 50 -10.03 -9.28 10.79
CA GLU A 50 -9.27 -9.36 12.05
C GLU A 50 -8.44 -8.10 12.26
N THR A 51 -7.74 -7.61 11.23
CA THR A 51 -7.00 -6.35 11.29
C THR A 51 -7.92 -5.18 11.64
N ILE A 52 -9.15 -5.16 11.11
CA ILE A 52 -10.17 -4.13 11.45
C ILE A 52 -10.57 -4.21 12.92
N VAL A 53 -10.73 -5.42 13.46
CA VAL A 53 -11.07 -5.62 14.88
C VAL A 53 -9.94 -5.14 15.78
N GLU A 54 -8.68 -5.44 15.45
CA GLU A 54 -7.52 -4.93 16.18
C GLU A 54 -7.42 -3.41 16.12
N LEU A 55 -7.63 -2.83 14.94
CA LEU A 55 -7.59 -1.38 14.74
C LEU A 55 -8.70 -0.69 15.56
N LYS A 56 -9.90 -1.28 15.64
CA LYS A 56 -10.97 -0.82 16.52
C LYS A 56 -10.60 -0.93 18.00
N LYS A 57 -9.92 -2.00 18.42
CA LYS A 57 -9.43 -2.14 19.82
C LYS A 57 -8.40 -1.05 20.15
N ILE A 58 -7.46 -0.80 19.24
CA ILE A 58 -6.44 0.24 19.39
C ILE A 58 -7.10 1.63 19.43
N ALA A 59 -8.05 1.90 18.53
CA ALA A 59 -8.79 3.17 18.51
C ALA A 59 -9.56 3.42 19.82
N LYS A 60 -10.16 2.38 20.41
CA LYS A 60 -10.81 2.47 21.72
C LYS A 60 -9.80 2.76 22.84
N ARG A 61 -8.63 2.11 22.82
CA ARG A 61 -7.56 2.34 23.82
C ARG A 61 -6.98 3.75 23.75
N LEU A 62 -6.80 4.28 22.55
CA LEU A 62 -6.26 5.63 22.35
C LEU A 62 -7.22 6.73 22.82
N ASN A 63 -8.50 6.41 23.04
CA ASN A 63 -9.55 7.30 23.54
C ASN A 63 -9.50 8.70 22.89
N LEU A 64 -9.32 8.72 21.57
CA LEU A 64 -9.14 9.97 20.84
C LEU A 64 -10.44 10.79 20.92
N PRO A 65 -10.37 12.11 21.20
CA PRO A 65 -11.54 12.94 21.24
C PRO A 65 -12.21 12.95 19.86
N LYS A 66 -13.54 12.78 19.85
CA LYS A 66 -14.34 12.93 18.62
C LYS A 66 -14.39 14.41 18.26
N LEU A 67 -13.47 14.84 17.40
CA LEU A 67 -13.44 16.21 16.90
C LEU A 67 -14.44 16.37 15.76
N SER A 68 -15.21 17.46 15.80
CA SER A 68 -16.01 17.88 14.65
C SER A 68 -15.10 18.19 13.47
N TYR A 69 -15.62 18.07 12.25
CA TYR A 69 -14.89 18.44 11.04
C TYR A 69 -14.33 19.88 11.14
N LYS A 70 -15.16 20.83 11.60
CA LYS A 70 -14.76 22.23 11.80
C LYS A 70 -13.61 22.39 12.80
N GLU A 71 -13.59 21.57 13.86
CA GLU A 71 -12.53 21.62 14.87
C GLU A 71 -11.22 21.01 14.37
N ARG A 72 -11.30 19.95 13.56
CA ARG A 72 -10.13 19.37 12.90
C ARG A 72 -9.48 20.38 11.97
N GLU A 73 -10.28 21.04 11.14
CA GLU A 73 -9.83 22.06 10.22
C GLU A 73 -9.23 23.27 10.95
N ARG A 74 -9.89 23.77 12.00
CA ARG A 74 -9.34 24.84 12.85
C ARG A 74 -8.00 24.47 13.47
N ARG A 75 -7.86 23.27 14.05
CA ARG A 75 -6.60 22.82 14.66
C ARG A 75 -5.50 22.66 13.62
N TYR A 76 -5.83 22.08 12.47
CA TYR A 76 -4.89 21.90 11.37
C TYR A 76 -4.42 23.25 10.80
N GLY A 77 -5.34 24.18 10.56
CA GLY A 77 -5.02 25.53 10.11
C GLY A 77 -4.15 26.30 11.13
N ASN A 78 -4.48 26.22 12.43
CA ASN A 78 -3.66 26.81 13.48
C ASN A 78 -2.24 26.22 13.51
N TYR A 79 -2.11 24.92 13.29
CA TYR A 79 -0.80 24.26 13.22
C TYR A 79 0.00 24.72 11.99
N LEU A 80 -0.64 24.79 10.82
CA LEU A 80 0.01 25.27 9.60
C LEU A 80 0.47 26.72 9.74
N LYS A 81 -0.38 27.60 10.28
CA LYS A 81 0.00 28.99 10.57
C LYS A 81 1.16 29.09 11.54
N LYS A 82 1.14 28.29 12.61
CA LYS A 82 2.25 28.25 13.57
C LYS A 82 3.57 27.75 12.94
N ARG A 83 3.49 26.84 11.98
CA ARG A 83 4.67 26.21 11.36
C ARG A 83 5.19 26.97 10.14
N TYR A 84 4.32 27.64 9.39
CA TYR A 84 4.61 28.21 8.07
C TYR A 84 4.17 29.66 7.88
N GLY A 85 3.37 30.25 8.79
CA GLY A 85 2.89 31.64 8.73
C GLY A 85 1.49 31.78 8.15
#